data_AF-A0A939IQ79-F1
#
_entry.id   AF-A0A939IQ79-F1
#
_cell.length_a   1.000
_cell.length_b   1.000
_cell.length_c   1.000
_cell.angle_alpha   90.00
_cell.angle_beta   90.00
_cell.angle_gamma   90.00
#
_symmetry.space_group_name_H-M   'P 1'
#
loop_
_entity.id
_entity.type
_entity.pdbx_description
1 polymer ?
#
loop_
_entity_poly.entity_id
_entity_poly.type
_entity_poly.pdbx_seq_one_letter_code
_entity_poly.pdbx_strand_id
1 'polypeptide(L)'
;MSKAMYSAAMLEFLQVTYEECDVEETTRLFNYAFGLEKTVSQIKGALANHKILSGRTGRFDKGSRPWNTGKKGLQAGGRSAETRFKKGDKPANLKPIGHERICSKDGTILIKVAERNPYTGAATRYRPKHHVVWEQHHGPLPEGSVLRFIDGNQLNCDISNLELVSKAVHLRLNQTDYQDLPPEVKPTMKACVELEVAVFGRQKRKKAHA
;
A
#
# COMPACT_ATOMS: atom_id res chain seq x y z
N MET A 1 11.89 -42.63 -4.29
CA MET A 1 10.48 -42.96 -4.62
C MET A 1 10.34 -42.91 -6.13
N SER A 2 9.95 -44.02 -6.78
CA SER A 2 9.78 -44.06 -8.23
C SER A 2 8.70 -43.05 -8.63
N LYS A 3 9.01 -42.17 -9.60
CA LYS A 3 8.02 -41.30 -10.22
C LYS A 3 6.97 -42.23 -10.83
N ALA A 4 5.74 -42.23 -10.33
CA ALA A 4 4.66 -43.00 -10.95
C ALA A 4 4.58 -42.58 -12.42
N MET A 5 5.04 -43.46 -13.30
CA MET A 5 5.21 -43.14 -14.71
C MET A 5 3.85 -43.28 -15.37
N TYR A 6 3.25 -42.15 -15.74
CA TYR A 6 2.06 -42.16 -16.58
C TYR A 6 2.46 -42.74 -17.94
N SER A 7 1.75 -43.79 -18.37
CA SER A 7 1.95 -44.37 -19.70
C SER A 7 1.41 -43.43 -20.78
N ALA A 8 1.80 -43.65 -22.03
CA ALA A 8 1.29 -42.85 -23.16
C ALA A 8 -0.26 -42.88 -23.22
N ALA A 9 -0.87 -44.06 -23.03
CA ALA A 9 -2.32 -44.23 -23.01
C ALA A 9 -2.99 -43.47 -21.85
N MET A 10 -2.35 -43.41 -20.67
CA MET A 10 -2.85 -42.64 -19.53
C MET A 10 -2.82 -41.13 -19.80
N LEU A 11 -1.76 -40.63 -20.46
CA LEU A 11 -1.64 -39.22 -20.81
C LEU A 11 -2.63 -38.81 -21.91
N GLU A 12 -2.84 -39.67 -22.91
CA GLU A 12 -3.84 -39.47 -23.95
C GLU A 12 -5.26 -39.42 -23.35
N PHE A 13 -5.56 -40.34 -22.43
CA PHE A 13 -6.83 -40.31 -21.70
C PHE A 13 -7.02 -39.01 -20.92
N LEU A 14 -5.99 -38.54 -20.21
CA LEU A 14 -6.04 -37.26 -19.49
C LEU A 14 -6.21 -36.06 -20.43
N GLN A 15 -5.60 -36.09 -21.61
CA GLN A 15 -5.73 -35.02 -22.60
C GLN A 15 -7.18 -34.89 -23.09
N VAL A 16 -7.81 -36.00 -23.48
CA VAL A 16 -9.19 -36.00 -23.99
C VAL A 16 -10.19 -35.65 -22.88
N THR A 17 -10.06 -36.26 -21.71
CA THR A 17 -11.03 -36.08 -20.63
C THR A 17 -10.95 -34.71 -19.97
N TYR A 18 -9.77 -34.06 -19.92
CA TYR A 18 -9.63 -32.75 -19.30
C TYR A 18 -10.08 -31.58 -20.19
N GLU A 19 -10.13 -31.80 -21.50
CA GLU A 19 -10.73 -30.85 -22.46
C GLU A 19 -12.25 -30.77 -22.26
N GLU A 20 -12.91 -31.92 -22.10
CA GLU A 20 -14.36 -32.00 -21.97
C GLU A 20 -14.86 -31.78 -20.55
N CYS A 21 -14.16 -32.31 -19.54
CA CYS A 21 -14.61 -32.32 -18.15
C CYS A 21 -13.79 -31.38 -17.26
N ASP A 22 -14.26 -31.15 -16.04
CA ASP A 22 -13.44 -30.54 -15.00
C ASP A 22 -12.47 -31.57 -14.39
N VAL A 23 -11.54 -31.07 -13.59
CA VAL A 23 -10.45 -31.89 -13.03
C VAL A 23 -10.92 -32.96 -12.04
N GLU A 24 -12.06 -32.76 -11.38
CA GLU A 24 -12.60 -33.73 -10.41
C GLU A 24 -13.20 -34.92 -11.16
N GLU A 25 -13.99 -34.62 -12.20
CA GLU A 25 -14.58 -35.62 -13.06
C GLU A 25 -13.52 -36.36 -13.90
N THR A 26 -12.51 -35.64 -14.43
CA THR A 26 -11.33 -36.26 -15.07
C THR A 26 -10.64 -37.25 -14.13
N THR A 27 -10.48 -36.91 -12.84
CA THR A 27 -9.84 -37.79 -11.85
C THR A 27 -10.67 -39.05 -11.60
N ARG A 28 -11.99 -38.90 -11.48
CA ARG A 28 -12.93 -40.02 -11.30
C ARG A 28 -12.88 -40.99 -12.47
N LEU A 29 -12.96 -40.47 -13.70
CA LEU A 29 -12.91 -41.26 -14.93
C LEU A 29 -11.54 -41.94 -15.12
N PHE A 30 -10.44 -41.25 -14.79
CA PHE A 30 -9.10 -41.83 -14.86
C PHE A 30 -8.93 -43.03 -13.92
N ASN A 31 -9.37 -42.88 -12.67
CA ASN A 31 -9.32 -43.96 -11.69
C ASN A 31 -10.18 -45.16 -12.10
N TYR A 32 -11.38 -44.91 -12.62
CA TYR A 32 -12.26 -45.95 -13.15
C TYR A 32 -11.64 -46.69 -14.34
N ALA A 33 -11.08 -45.96 -15.31
CA ALA A 33 -10.54 -46.54 -16.54
C ALA A 33 -9.26 -47.38 -16.33
N PHE A 34 -8.41 -46.98 -15.38
CA PHE A 34 -7.12 -47.64 -15.14
C PHE A 34 -7.06 -48.45 -13.84
N GLY A 35 -8.14 -48.51 -13.06
CA GLY A 35 -8.18 -49.20 -11.77
C GLY A 35 -7.21 -48.63 -10.75
N LEU A 36 -7.03 -47.30 -10.75
CA LEU A 36 -6.09 -46.59 -9.88
C LEU A 36 -6.84 -45.77 -8.84
N GLU A 37 -6.13 -45.37 -7.78
CA GLU A 37 -6.66 -44.49 -6.73
C GLU A 37 -5.87 -43.18 -6.69
N LYS A 38 -5.80 -42.47 -7.82
CA LYS A 38 -5.15 -41.15 -7.88
C LYS A 38 -6.01 -40.10 -7.20
N THR A 39 -5.37 -39.23 -6.42
CA THR A 39 -6.03 -38.05 -5.88
C THR A 39 -6.12 -36.95 -6.94
N VAL A 40 -7.07 -36.02 -6.78
CA VAL A 40 -7.19 -34.85 -7.66
C VAL A 40 -5.88 -34.05 -7.74
N SER A 41 -5.12 -33.97 -6.63
CA SER A 41 -3.82 -33.30 -6.61
C SER A 41 -2.77 -34.02 -7.46
N GLN A 42 -2.80 -35.37 -7.51
CA GLN A 42 -1.87 -36.16 -8.32
C GLN A 42 -2.18 -36.03 -9.80
N ILE A 43 -3.47 -35.98 -10.17
CA ILE A 43 -3.90 -35.71 -11.55
C ILE A 43 -3.58 -34.27 -11.96
N LYS A 44 -3.85 -33.26 -11.12
CA LYS A 44 -3.42 -31.87 -11.34
C LYS A 44 -1.91 -31.77 -11.60
N GLY A 45 -1.12 -32.47 -10.79
CA GLY A 45 0.33 -32.54 -10.97
C GLY A 45 0.72 -33.19 -12.30
N ALA A 46 0.03 -34.25 -12.73
CA ALA A 46 0.26 -34.89 -14.02
C ALA A 46 -0.06 -33.96 -15.20
N LEU A 47 -1.23 -33.34 -15.18
CA LEU A 47 -1.66 -32.38 -16.20
C LEU A 47 -0.65 -31.24 -16.36
N ALA A 48 -0.20 -30.65 -15.24
CA ALA A 48 0.81 -29.58 -15.25
C ALA A 48 2.18 -30.05 -15.79
N ASN A 49 2.68 -31.19 -15.30
CA ASN A 49 3.98 -31.72 -15.70
C ASN A 49 4.04 -32.11 -17.18
N HIS A 50 2.91 -32.54 -17.75
CA HIS A 50 2.78 -32.95 -19.15
C HIS A 50 2.20 -31.86 -20.05
N LYS A 51 1.99 -30.64 -19.52
CA LYS A 51 1.44 -29.47 -20.26
C LYS A 51 0.09 -29.75 -20.92
N ILE A 52 -0.73 -30.59 -20.29
CA ILE A 52 -2.09 -30.89 -20.74
C ILE A 52 -3.00 -29.74 -20.28
N LEU A 53 -3.60 -29.05 -21.24
CA LEU A 53 -4.48 -27.91 -21.02
C LEU A 53 -5.94 -28.32 -21.24
N SER A 54 -6.87 -27.68 -20.55
CA SER A 54 -8.31 -27.93 -20.71
C SER A 54 -8.93 -27.25 -21.94
N GLY A 55 -8.15 -26.55 -22.76
CA GLY A 55 -8.65 -25.73 -23.88
C GLY A 55 -9.42 -24.46 -23.46
N ARG A 56 -9.84 -24.34 -22.20
CA ARG A 56 -10.58 -23.19 -21.66
C ARG A 56 -9.65 -22.00 -21.44
N THR A 57 -9.89 -20.89 -22.16
CA THR A 57 -9.05 -19.68 -22.08
C THR A 57 -9.47 -18.71 -20.96
N GLY A 58 -10.70 -18.84 -20.46
CA GLY A 58 -11.30 -17.91 -19.47
C GLY A 58 -11.50 -16.48 -19.99
N ARG A 59 -11.33 -16.26 -21.29
CA ARG A 59 -11.50 -14.94 -21.94
C ARG A 59 -12.88 -14.86 -22.57
N PHE A 60 -13.48 -13.67 -22.52
CA PHE A 60 -14.64 -13.38 -23.35
C PHE A 60 -14.19 -13.19 -24.80
N ASP A 61 -14.93 -13.75 -25.75
CA ASP A 61 -14.63 -13.58 -27.17
C ASP A 61 -14.73 -12.12 -27.59
N LYS A 62 -13.89 -11.70 -28.54
CA LYS A 62 -13.88 -10.33 -29.06
C LYS A 62 -15.25 -9.98 -29.63
N GLY A 63 -15.91 -8.98 -29.05
CA GLY A 63 -17.26 -8.56 -29.43
C GLY A 63 -18.37 -9.08 -28.52
N SER A 64 -18.05 -9.93 -27.54
CA SER A 64 -18.99 -10.37 -26.51
C SER A 64 -19.57 -9.16 -25.76
N ARG A 65 -20.89 -9.02 -25.78
CA ARG A 65 -21.59 -7.98 -25.02
C ARG A 65 -22.08 -8.58 -23.70
N PRO A 66 -21.73 -8.01 -22.54
CA PRO A 66 -22.32 -8.42 -21.28
C PRO A 66 -23.85 -8.36 -21.33
N TRP A 67 -24.53 -9.34 -20.75
CA TRP A 67 -25.99 -9.50 -20.77
C TRP A 67 -26.77 -8.31 -20.15
N ASN A 68 -26.08 -7.46 -19.39
CA ASN A 68 -26.61 -6.26 -18.73
C ASN A 68 -26.33 -4.96 -19.52
N THR A 69 -25.67 -5.05 -20.69
CA THR A 69 -25.41 -3.89 -21.56
C THR A 69 -26.73 -3.22 -21.94
N GLY A 70 -26.85 -1.90 -21.75
CA GLY A 70 -28.06 -1.13 -22.03
C GLY A 70 -29.14 -1.18 -20.92
N LYS A 71 -28.98 -2.06 -19.91
CA LYS A 71 -29.93 -2.17 -18.79
C LYS A 71 -29.56 -1.20 -17.66
N LYS A 72 -29.70 0.10 -17.91
CA LYS A 72 -29.49 1.14 -16.88
C LYS A 72 -30.53 0.97 -15.77
N GLY A 73 -30.08 0.87 -14.52
CA GLY A 73 -30.97 0.70 -13.36
C GLY A 73 -31.46 -0.73 -13.13
N LEU A 74 -30.76 -1.74 -13.65
CA LEU A 74 -31.08 -3.14 -13.39
C LEU A 74 -31.18 -3.42 -11.89
N GLN A 75 -32.39 -3.80 -11.45
CA GLN A 75 -32.65 -4.17 -10.07
C GLN A 75 -32.31 -5.65 -9.89
N ALA A 76 -31.10 -5.95 -9.39
CA ALA A 76 -30.80 -7.29 -8.92
C ALA A 76 -31.85 -7.68 -7.86
N GLY A 77 -32.56 -8.78 -8.04
CA GLY A 77 -33.61 -9.21 -7.11
C GLY A 77 -33.06 -9.57 -5.71
N GLY A 78 -33.93 -10.13 -4.87
CA GLY A 78 -33.57 -10.58 -3.52
C GLY A 78 -33.10 -9.44 -2.60
N ARG A 79 -32.11 -9.73 -1.76
CA ARG A 79 -31.62 -8.81 -0.70
C ARG A 79 -30.81 -7.61 -1.21
N SER A 80 -30.63 -7.46 -2.52
CA SER A 80 -29.93 -6.30 -3.09
C SER A 80 -30.62 -4.99 -2.69
N ALA A 81 -31.94 -4.98 -2.58
CA ALA A 81 -32.68 -3.79 -2.14
C ALA A 81 -32.28 -3.30 -0.73
N GLU A 82 -31.85 -4.21 0.15
CA GLU A 82 -31.44 -3.90 1.53
C GLU A 82 -30.05 -3.25 1.59
N THR A 83 -29.15 -3.59 0.66
CA THR A 83 -27.71 -3.26 0.74
C THR A 83 -27.24 -2.22 -0.29
N ARG A 84 -28.13 -1.72 -1.14
CA ARG A 84 -27.79 -0.64 -2.08
C ARG A 84 -27.52 0.65 -1.34
N PHE A 85 -26.43 1.32 -1.73
CA PHE A 85 -26.15 2.68 -1.30
C PHE A 85 -27.27 3.63 -1.73
N LYS A 86 -27.85 4.32 -0.76
CA LYS A 86 -28.81 5.39 -0.96
C LYS A 86 -28.06 6.70 -1.15
N LYS A 87 -28.69 7.65 -1.83
CA LYS A 87 -28.12 8.99 -1.99
C LYS A 87 -27.95 9.63 -0.61
N GLY A 88 -26.73 10.04 -0.29
CA GLY A 88 -26.40 10.63 1.01
C GLY A 88 -25.95 9.62 2.07
N ASP A 89 -25.88 8.33 1.74
CA ASP A 89 -25.31 7.34 2.66
C ASP A 89 -23.86 7.69 2.99
N LYS A 90 -23.61 7.83 4.29
CA LYS A 90 -22.28 8.03 4.84
C LYS A 90 -21.73 6.67 5.23
N PRO A 91 -20.51 6.32 4.81
CA PRO A 91 -19.93 5.04 5.21
C PRO A 91 -19.70 5.03 6.72
N ALA A 92 -19.91 3.88 7.37
CA ALA A 92 -19.83 3.76 8.83
C ALA A 92 -18.44 4.13 9.40
N ASN A 93 -17.39 4.03 8.60
CA ASN A 93 -16.02 4.41 8.95
C ASN A 93 -15.70 5.88 8.68
N LEU A 94 -16.68 6.71 8.29
CA LEU A 94 -16.48 8.14 8.06
C LEU A 94 -16.09 8.82 9.37
N LYS A 95 -14.86 9.32 9.43
CA LYS A 95 -14.37 10.10 10.57
C LYS A 95 -14.64 11.59 10.41
N PRO A 96 -14.94 12.32 11.50
CA PRO A 96 -15.12 13.77 11.46
C PRO A 96 -13.81 14.51 11.13
N ILE A 97 -13.91 15.77 10.71
CA ILE A 97 -12.75 16.67 10.61
C ILE A 97 -12.15 16.82 12.02
N GLY A 98 -10.82 16.89 12.11
CA GLY A 98 -10.09 16.90 13.38
C GLY A 98 -9.81 15.51 13.95
N HIS A 99 -10.36 14.42 13.37
CA HIS A 99 -10.04 13.07 13.83
C HIS A 99 -8.55 12.77 13.69
N GLU A 100 -7.95 12.32 14.79
CA GLU A 100 -6.54 11.98 14.89
C GLU A 100 -6.33 10.47 14.74
N ARG A 101 -5.21 10.08 14.13
CA ARG A 101 -4.75 8.69 14.07
C ARG A 101 -3.24 8.62 14.01
N ILE A 102 -2.66 7.53 14.50
CA ILE A 102 -1.22 7.29 14.36
C ILE A 102 -0.95 6.68 12.98
N CYS A 103 0.06 7.19 12.27
CA CYS A 103 0.53 6.60 11.03
C CYS A 103 1.27 5.29 11.31
N SER A 104 0.78 4.15 10.83
CA SER A 104 1.44 2.85 11.05
C SER A 104 2.82 2.72 10.41
N LYS A 105 3.15 3.57 9.43
CA LYS A 105 4.47 3.59 8.78
C LYS A 105 5.46 4.51 9.48
N ASP A 106 5.00 5.72 9.80
CA ASP A 106 5.89 6.80 10.23
C ASP A 106 5.88 7.01 11.75
N GLY A 107 4.88 6.51 12.48
CA GLY A 107 4.73 6.73 13.94
C GLY A 107 4.16 8.11 14.33
N THR A 108 3.98 9.02 13.37
CA THR A 108 3.46 10.38 13.62
C THR A 108 1.94 10.44 13.74
N ILE A 109 1.44 11.44 14.48
CA ILE A 109 0.00 11.74 14.54
C ILE A 109 -0.43 12.42 13.24
N LEU A 110 -1.48 11.90 12.62
CA LEU A 110 -2.16 12.49 11.46
C LEU A 110 -3.52 13.02 11.89
N ILE A 111 -3.84 14.25 11.48
CA ILE A 111 -5.13 14.90 11.70
C ILE A 111 -5.89 15.05 10.38
N LYS A 112 -7.20 14.77 10.39
CA LYS A 112 -8.06 14.97 9.23
C LYS A 112 -8.40 16.44 9.05
N VAL A 113 -7.93 17.06 7.97
CA VAL A 113 -8.17 18.47 7.63
C VAL A 113 -9.13 18.63 6.46
N ALA A 114 -9.86 19.75 6.44
CA ALA A 114 -10.78 20.15 5.38
C ALA A 114 -10.05 20.75 4.17
N GLU A 115 -9.00 20.08 3.71
CA GLU A 115 -8.22 20.49 2.55
C GLU A 115 -8.35 19.44 1.44
N ARG A 116 -8.45 19.92 0.18
CA ARG A 116 -8.54 19.05 -0.99
C ARG A 116 -7.28 18.20 -1.11
N ASN A 117 -7.45 16.89 -1.21
CA ASN A 117 -6.36 15.96 -1.45
C ASN A 117 -5.85 16.11 -2.90
N PRO A 118 -4.56 16.45 -3.12
CA PRO A 118 -4.03 16.64 -4.46
C PRO A 118 -3.94 15.33 -5.28
N TYR A 119 -3.88 14.17 -4.62
CA TYR A 119 -3.75 12.87 -5.29
C TYR A 119 -5.10 12.23 -5.62
N THR A 120 -6.07 12.32 -4.71
CA THR A 120 -7.37 11.66 -4.86
C THR A 120 -8.51 12.61 -5.21
N GLY A 121 -8.28 13.92 -5.13
CA GLY A 121 -9.30 14.95 -5.34
C GLY A 121 -10.35 15.05 -4.23
N ALA A 122 -10.28 14.22 -3.18
CA ALA A 122 -11.22 14.23 -2.06
C ALA A 122 -11.21 15.59 -1.33
N ALA A 123 -12.35 16.04 -0.83
CA ALA A 123 -12.50 17.33 -0.14
C ALA A 123 -11.75 17.43 1.20
N THR A 124 -11.27 16.30 1.73
CA THR A 124 -10.51 16.23 2.98
C THR A 124 -9.26 15.38 2.78
N ARG A 125 -8.21 15.67 3.54
CA ARG A 125 -6.99 14.85 3.59
C ARG A 125 -6.48 14.70 5.02
N TYR A 126 -5.60 13.73 5.24
CA TYR A 126 -4.85 13.63 6.49
C TYR A 126 -3.52 14.36 6.32
N ARG A 127 -3.15 15.18 7.30
CA ARG A 127 -1.85 15.86 7.38
C ARG A 127 -1.16 15.52 8.70
N PRO A 128 0.18 15.56 8.78
CA PRO A 128 0.88 15.45 10.05
C PRO A 128 0.44 16.55 11.02
N LYS A 129 0.04 16.17 12.23
CA LYS A 129 -0.49 17.09 13.25
C LYS A 129 0.50 18.20 13.59
N HIS A 130 1.77 17.87 13.75
CA HIS A 130 2.82 18.85 14.04
C HIS A 130 2.99 19.93 12.95
N HIS A 131 2.77 19.60 11.67
CA HIS A 131 2.74 20.62 10.61
C HIS A 131 1.53 21.55 10.76
N VAL A 132 0.35 20.98 11.05
CA VAL A 132 -0.88 21.76 11.22
C VAL A 132 -0.77 22.69 12.42
N VAL A 133 -0.27 22.20 13.56
CA VAL A 133 -0.04 23.00 14.77
C VAL A 133 0.97 24.12 14.50
N TRP A 134 2.09 23.80 13.84
CA TRP A 134 3.07 24.83 13.48
C TRP A 134 2.47 25.93 12.59
N GLU A 135 1.75 25.55 11.54
CA GLU A 135 1.16 26.49 10.60
C GLU A 135 0.12 27.41 11.24
N GLN A 136 -0.61 26.93 12.25
CA GLN A 136 -1.56 27.73 13.01
C GLN A 136 -0.89 28.83 13.83
N HIS A 137 0.33 28.60 14.33
CA HIS A 137 1.05 29.55 15.20
C HIS A 137 2.02 30.46 14.43
N HIS A 138 2.76 29.92 13.46
CA HIS A 138 3.84 30.62 12.77
C HIS A 138 3.57 30.86 11.28
N GLY A 139 2.50 30.30 10.74
CA GLY A 139 2.20 30.35 9.31
C GLY A 139 2.92 29.27 8.49
N PRO A 140 2.92 29.39 7.14
CA PRO A 140 3.38 28.33 6.25
C PRO A 140 4.85 27.98 6.47
N LEU A 141 5.19 26.69 6.38
CA LEU A 141 6.58 26.24 6.49
C LEU A 141 7.41 26.84 5.34
N PRO A 142 8.54 27.51 5.64
CA PRO A 142 9.44 28.00 4.62
C PRO A 142 10.02 26.86 3.77
N GLU A 143 10.21 27.11 2.48
CA GLU A 143 10.83 26.15 1.59
C GLU A 143 12.25 25.78 2.07
N GLY A 144 12.59 24.49 2.00
CA GLY A 144 13.90 24.01 2.45
C GLY A 144 14.05 23.87 3.96
N SER A 145 12.97 24.06 4.72
CA SER A 145 12.94 23.82 6.18
C SER A 145 12.24 22.50 6.52
N VAL A 146 12.54 21.97 7.70
CA VAL A 146 11.99 20.73 8.26
C VAL A 146 11.58 21.00 9.70
N LEU A 147 10.44 20.47 10.12
CA LEU A 147 10.01 20.46 11.51
C LEU A 147 10.59 19.27 12.25
N ARG A 148 11.10 19.52 13.45
CA ARG A 148 11.70 18.51 14.33
C ARG A 148 11.09 18.59 15.72
N PHE A 149 10.99 17.44 16.38
CA PHE A 149 10.60 17.31 17.78
C PHE A 149 11.85 17.43 18.66
N ILE A 150 11.86 18.38 19.59
CA ILE A 150 12.98 18.65 20.49
C ILE A 150 13.24 17.45 21.41
N ASP A 151 12.18 16.89 21.98
CA ASP A 151 12.20 15.70 22.85
C ASP A 151 12.36 14.37 22.10
N GLY A 152 12.24 14.38 20.76
CA GLY A 152 12.26 13.17 19.93
C GLY A 152 10.98 12.34 19.95
N ASN A 153 9.95 12.75 20.71
CA ASN A 153 8.66 12.09 20.77
C ASN A 153 7.72 12.65 19.69
N GLN A 154 7.48 11.84 18.65
CA GLN A 154 6.62 12.21 17.52
C GLN A 154 5.12 12.33 17.87
N LEU A 155 4.74 11.94 19.08
CA LEU A 155 3.37 12.09 19.60
C LEU A 155 3.18 13.40 20.37
N ASN A 156 4.27 14.06 20.78
CA ASN A 156 4.23 15.34 21.46
C ASN A 156 4.21 16.50 20.46
N CYS A 157 3.02 16.92 20.05
CA CYS A 157 2.81 17.99 19.07
C CYS A 157 2.67 19.39 19.71
N ASP A 158 3.11 19.60 20.94
CA ASP A 158 3.08 20.93 21.56
C ASP A 158 4.02 21.89 20.83
N ILE A 159 3.57 23.14 20.62
CA ILE A 159 4.34 24.12 19.84
C ILE A 159 5.72 24.41 20.43
N SER A 160 5.87 24.32 21.76
CA SER A 160 7.14 24.49 22.47
C SER A 160 8.11 23.31 22.27
N ASN A 161 7.60 22.15 21.85
CA ASN A 161 8.39 20.96 21.52
C ASN A 161 8.75 20.88 20.03
N LEU A 162 8.25 21.82 19.21
CA LEU A 162 8.49 21.86 17.78
C LEU A 162 9.54 22.92 17.46
N GLU A 163 10.56 22.52 16.71
CA GLU A 163 11.58 23.43 16.19
C GLU A 163 11.65 23.35 14.66
N LEU A 164 11.85 24.49 14.03
CA LEU A 164 12.09 24.59 12.59
C LEU A 164 13.60 24.65 12.35
N VAL A 165 14.11 23.72 11.54
CA VAL A 165 15.52 23.65 11.13
C VAL A 165 15.63 23.58 9.62
N SER A 166 16.76 24.03 9.06
CA SER A 166 17.00 23.84 7.62
C SER A 166 17.22 22.35 7.30
N LYS A 167 16.91 21.92 6.06
CA LYS A 167 17.20 20.56 5.59
C LYS A 167 18.67 20.16 5.76
N ALA A 168 19.60 21.12 5.60
CA ALA A 168 21.03 20.88 5.75
C ALA A 168 21.42 20.62 7.22
N VAL A 169 20.88 21.41 8.15
CA VAL A 169 21.09 21.21 9.59
C VAL A 169 20.46 19.88 10.03
N HIS A 170 19.22 19.61 9.63
CA HIS A 170 18.53 18.36 9.95
C HIS A 170 19.32 17.12 9.49
N LEU A 171 19.88 17.16 8.28
CA LEU A 171 20.72 16.08 7.75
C LEU A 171 21.94 15.83 8.66
N ARG A 172 22.64 16.88 9.09
CA ARG A 172 23.84 16.73 9.93
C ARG A 172 23.49 16.25 11.33
N LEU A 173 22.40 16.74 11.92
CA LEU A 173 21.91 16.25 13.21
C LEU A 173 21.57 14.75 13.18
N ASN A 174 21.02 14.25 12.08
CA ASN A 174 20.75 12.82 11.93
C ASN A 174 22.03 11.98 11.71
N GLN A 175 23.15 12.60 11.31
CA GLN A 175 24.44 11.92 11.16
C GLN A 175 25.24 11.86 12.46
N THR A 176 24.87 12.66 13.46
CA THR A 176 25.57 12.74 14.76
C THR A 176 24.82 12.04 15.89
N ASP A 177 23.85 11.17 15.55
CA ASP A 177 22.97 10.48 16.51
C ASP A 177 22.38 11.43 17.57
N TYR A 178 22.04 12.64 17.15
CA TYR A 178 21.67 13.75 18.04
C TYR A 178 20.52 13.42 19.00
N GLN A 179 19.62 12.51 18.61
CA GLN A 179 18.51 12.09 19.46
C GLN A 179 18.97 11.41 20.76
N ASP A 180 20.03 10.62 20.68
CA ASP A 180 20.54 9.79 21.77
C ASP A 180 21.49 10.54 22.70
N LEU A 181 21.85 11.79 22.34
CA LEU A 181 22.71 12.64 23.17
C LEU A 181 21.99 13.07 24.46
N PRO A 182 22.73 13.29 25.57
CA PRO A 182 22.16 13.87 26.77
C PRO A 182 21.52 15.25 26.51
N PRO A 183 20.39 15.59 27.15
CA PRO A 183 19.70 16.87 26.94
C PRO A 183 20.59 18.10 27.14
N GLU A 184 21.57 18.03 28.02
CA GLU A 184 22.53 19.10 28.32
C GLU A 184 23.47 19.40 27.14
N VAL A 185 23.80 18.37 26.35
CA VAL A 185 24.77 18.47 25.22
C VAL A 185 24.07 18.83 23.91
N LYS A 186 22.78 18.51 23.79
CA LYS A 186 21.96 18.77 22.58
C LYS A 186 22.06 20.24 22.10
N PRO A 187 21.88 21.29 22.94
CA PRO A 187 21.99 22.67 22.47
C PRO A 187 23.36 23.00 21.86
N THR A 188 24.45 22.55 22.49
CA THR A 188 25.82 22.78 22.02
C THR A 188 26.09 22.05 20.71
N MET A 189 25.69 20.78 20.62
CA MET A 189 25.85 20.00 19.38
C MET A 189 25.08 20.64 18.22
N LYS A 190 23.86 21.13 18.47
CA LYS A 190 23.06 21.83 17.47
C LYS A 190 23.77 23.09 16.98
N ALA A 191 24.30 23.90 17.89
CA ALA A 191 25.06 25.10 17.55
C ALA A 191 26.30 24.77 16.70
N CYS A 192 27.04 23.72 17.03
CA CYS A 192 28.17 23.24 16.22
C CYS A 192 27.74 22.87 14.79
N VAL A 193 26.66 22.10 14.66
CA VAL A 193 26.13 21.70 13.34
C VAL A 193 25.66 22.92 12.53
N GLU A 194 24.99 23.88 13.15
CA GLU A 194 24.57 25.12 12.50
C GLU A 194 25.77 25.93 11.98
N LEU A 195 26.85 26.02 12.79
CA LEU A 195 28.09 26.65 12.40
C LEU A 195 28.74 25.93 11.21
N GLU A 196 28.83 24.60 11.24
CA GLU A 196 29.39 23.80 10.14
C GLU A 196 28.62 24.02 8.83
N VAL A 197 27.29 23.99 8.88
CA VAL A 197 26.43 24.24 7.72
C VAL A 197 26.64 25.66 7.18
N ALA A 198 26.75 26.67 8.07
CA ALA A 198 27.00 28.04 7.69
C ALA A 198 28.39 28.23 7.03
N VAL A 199 29.43 27.60 7.57
CA VAL A 199 30.79 27.61 7.01
C VAL A 199 30.80 26.97 5.63
N PHE A 200 30.20 25.79 5.49
CA PHE A 200 30.09 25.10 4.20
C PHE A 200 29.34 25.94 3.16
N GLY A 201 28.22 26.56 3.55
CA GLY A 201 27.47 27.47 2.70
C GLY A 201 28.31 28.66 2.20
N ARG A 202 29.12 29.27 3.07
CA ARG A 202 30.04 30.37 2.69
C ARG A 202 31.14 29.91 1.74
N GLN A 203 31.75 28.74 1.98
CA GLN A 203 32.79 28.19 1.10
C GLN A 203 32.26 27.89 -0.30
N LYS A 204 31.05 27.31 -0.40
CA LYS A 204 30.40 27.04 -1.69
C LYS A 204 30.13 28.32 -2.48
N ARG A 205 29.69 29.40 -1.81
CA ARG A 205 29.47 30.71 -2.45
C ARG A 205 30.78 31.31 -2.98
N LYS A 206 31.87 31.26 -2.20
CA LYS A 206 33.20 31.75 -2.65
C LYS A 206 33.68 31.03 -3.91
N LYS A 207 33.55 29.69 -3.96
CA LYS A 207 33.92 28.89 -5.13
C LYS A 207 33.06 29.15 -6.38
N ALA A 208 31.83 29.63 -6.20
CA ALA A 208 30.94 29.93 -7.33
C ALA A 208 31.16 31.33 -7.94
N HIS A 209 31.89 32.21 -7.22
CA HIS A 209 32.23 33.57 -7.67
C HIS A 209 33.69 33.70 -8.11
N ALA A 210 34.45 32.60 -8.04
CA ALA A 210 35.82 32.47 -8.54
C ALA A 210 35.79 31.69 -9.86
#